data_AF-A0A2K4WVW1-F1
#
_entry.id   AF-A0A2K4WVW1-F1
#
_cell.length_a   1.000
_cell.length_b   1.000
_cell.length_c   1.000
_cell.angle_alpha   90.00
_cell.angle_beta   90.00
_cell.angle_gamma   90.00
#
_symmetry.space_group_name_H-M   'P 1'
#
loop_
_entity.id
_entity.type
_entity.pdbx_description
1 polymer ?
#
loop_
_entity_poly.entity_id
_entity_poly.type
_entity_poly.pdbx_seq_one_letter_code
_entity_poly.pdbx_strand_id
1 'polypeptide(L)' 'MTQYEIGTDTTLTSSQWVKAYIATLDHKGDIQHETYEFQRDNRYEDDGLDEELTIYKDLCQSLGIHF' A
#
# COMPACT_ATOMS: atom_id res chain seq x y z
N MET A 1 -22.83 -8.01 0.93
CA MET A 1 -22.65 -6.57 1.19
C MET A 1 -21.59 -6.41 2.24
N THR A 2 -20.37 -6.10 1.79
CA THR A 2 -19.41 -5.20 2.44
C THR A 2 -18.32 -4.99 1.40
N GLN A 3 -18.33 -3.81 0.79
CA GLN A 3 -17.25 -3.33 -0.07
C GLN A 3 -16.02 -3.28 0.83
N TYR A 4 -15.02 -4.12 0.57
CA TYR A 4 -13.76 -4.06 1.29
C TYR A 4 -13.10 -2.73 0.91
N GLU A 5 -13.12 -1.75 1.81
CA GLU A 5 -12.31 -0.53 1.63
C GLU A 5 -10.84 -0.94 1.80
N ILE A 6 -10.21 -1.32 0.69
CA ILE A 6 -8.77 -1.55 0.65
C ILE A 6 -8.14 -0.25 0.17
N GLY A 7 -7.61 0.48 1.14
CA GLY A 7 -6.86 1.70 0.89
C GLY A 7 -7.70 2.91 0.48
N THR A 8 -7.00 4.01 0.20
CA THR A 8 -7.56 5.32 -0.11
C THR A 8 -7.09 5.75 -1.49
N ASP A 9 -7.99 6.31 -2.30
CA ASP A 9 -7.65 6.86 -3.62
C ASP A 9 -6.59 7.96 -3.49
N THR A 10 -5.55 7.88 -4.30
CA THR A 10 -4.47 8.86 -4.26
C THR A 10 -4.94 10.23 -4.78
N THR A 11 -4.47 11.28 -4.12
CA THR A 11 -4.60 12.66 -4.59
C THR A 11 -3.33 13.15 -5.30
N LEU A 12 -2.31 12.29 -5.39
CA LEU A 12 -1.02 12.60 -6.01
C LEU A 12 -1.12 12.52 -7.52
N THR A 13 -0.38 13.40 -8.20
CA THR A 13 -0.09 13.19 -9.64
C THR A 13 0.81 11.97 -9.82
N SER A 14 0.80 11.35 -11.01
CA SER A 14 1.64 10.17 -11.29
C SER A 14 3.13 10.39 -11.00
N SER A 15 3.65 11.59 -11.27
CA SER A 15 5.07 11.90 -10.97
C SER A 15 5.34 12.01 -9.46
N GLN A 16 4.41 12.58 -8.70
CA GLN A 16 4.54 12.68 -7.23
C GLN A 16 4.42 11.29 -6.60
N TRP A 17 3.47 10.49 -7.07
CA TRP A 17 3.25 9.13 -6.60
C TRP A 17 4.50 8.27 -6.79
N VAL A 18 5.08 8.25 -8.00
CA VAL A 18 6.30 7.47 -8.28
C VAL A 18 7.46 7.89 -7.39
N LYS A 19 7.66 9.20 -7.19
CA LYS A 19 8.72 9.70 -6.30
C LYS A 19 8.50 9.28 -4.85
N ALA A 20 7.26 9.35 -4.37
CA ALA A 20 6.91 8.94 -3.01
C ALA A 20 7.06 7.43 -2.84
N TYR A 21 6.59 6.63 -3.80
CA TYR A 21 6.76 5.17 -3.81
C TYR A 21 8.23 4.75 -3.76
N ILE A 22 9.08 5.33 -4.62
CA ILE A 22 10.52 5.02 -4.61
C ILE A 22 11.16 5.39 -3.25
N ALA A 23 10.65 6.43 -2.58
CA ALA A 23 11.15 6.84 -1.28
C ALA A 23 10.78 5.89 -0.13
N THR A 24 9.77 5.01 -0.32
CA THR A 24 9.44 3.96 0.67
C THR A 24 10.25 2.69 0.48
N LEU A 25 10.92 2.55 -0.66
CA LEU A 25 11.79 1.42 -0.93
C LEU A 25 13.09 1.55 -0.16
N ASP A 26 13.66 0.41 0.19
CA ASP A 26 14.97 0.37 0.84
C ASP A 26 16.11 0.71 -0.15
N HIS A 27 17.35 0.75 0.36
CA HIS A 27 18.54 1.00 -0.46
C HIS A 27 18.78 0.02 -1.62
N LYS A 28 18.11 -1.14 -1.63
CA LYS A 28 18.16 -2.16 -2.69
C LYS A 28 16.92 -2.14 -3.59
N GLY A 29 15.91 -1.34 -3.26
CA GLY A 29 14.64 -1.29 -3.97
C GLY A 29 13.62 -2.31 -3.46
N ASP A 30 13.83 -2.91 -2.29
CA ASP A 30 12.94 -3.92 -1.72
C ASP A 30 11.71 -3.27 -1.06
N ILE A 31 10.56 -3.97 -1.17
CA ILE A 31 9.29 -3.57 -0.54
C ILE A 31 9.42 -3.74 0.98
N GLN A 32 9.05 -2.69 1.72
CA GLN A 32 9.00 -2.69 3.18
C GLN A 32 7.59 -2.43 3.69
N HIS A 33 7.40 -2.48 5.01
CA HIS A 33 6.15 -2.12 5.66
C HIS A 33 5.64 -0.74 5.23
N GLU A 34 6.52 0.26 5.20
CA GLU A 34 6.21 1.62 4.77
C GLU A 34 5.70 1.68 3.31
N THR A 35 6.18 0.77 2.44
CA THR A 35 5.68 0.66 1.07
C THR A 35 4.23 0.20 1.04
N TYR A 36 3.86 -0.76 1.89
CA TYR A 36 2.48 -1.22 2.00
C TYR A 36 1.57 -0.16 2.62
N GLU A 37 2.05 0.59 3.62
CA GLU A 37 1.30 1.72 4.19
C GLU A 37 1.07 2.81 3.14
N PHE A 38 2.10 3.12 2.35
CA PHE A 38 1.98 4.09 1.26
C PHE A 38 0.99 3.63 0.19
N GLN A 39 1.07 2.38 -0.25
CA GLN A 39 0.14 1.81 -1.22
C GLN A 39 -1.29 1.80 -0.67
N ARG A 40 -1.49 1.41 0.59
CA ARG A 40 -2.77 1.52 1.29
C ARG A 40 -3.31 2.95 1.19
N ASP A 41 -2.50 3.97 1.44
CA ASP A 41 -3.00 5.35 1.50
C ASP A 41 -3.05 6.06 0.13
N ASN A 42 -2.52 5.45 -0.93
CA ASN A 42 -2.37 6.07 -2.25
C ASN A 42 -2.67 5.08 -3.39
N ARG A 43 -3.92 4.62 -3.50
CA ARG A 43 -4.37 3.68 -4.53
C ARG A 43 -4.70 4.39 -5.85
N TYR A 44 -4.50 3.70 -6.97
CA TYR A 44 -5.19 4.01 -8.22
C TYR A 44 -6.36 3.03 -8.41
N GLU A 45 -7.38 3.45 -9.15
CA GLU A 45 -8.47 2.56 -9.56
C GLU A 45 -7.90 1.35 -10.31
N ASP A 46 -8.34 0.15 -9.92
CA ASP A 46 -7.93 -1.13 -10.51
C ASP A 46 -6.40 -1.38 -10.56
N ASP A 47 -5.63 -0.85 -9.60
CA ASP A 47 -4.17 -1.08 -9.55
C ASP A 47 -3.75 -2.54 -9.27
N GLY A 48 -4.71 -3.42 -8.98
CA GLY A 48 -4.50 -4.85 -8.78
C GLY A 48 -3.92 -5.24 -7.41
N LEU A 49 -3.78 -4.30 -6.47
CA LEU A 49 -3.14 -4.54 -5.18
C LEU A 49 -4.08 -5.03 -4.08
N ASP A 50 -5.37 -5.22 -4.38
CA ASP A 50 -6.38 -5.59 -3.37
C ASP A 50 -6.05 -6.90 -2.65
N GLU A 51 -5.70 -7.95 -3.40
CA GLU A 51 -5.36 -9.24 -2.82
C GLU A 51 -4.09 -9.15 -1.98
N GLU A 52 -3.06 -8.47 -2.48
CA GLU A 52 -1.77 -8.33 -1.80
C GLU A 52 -1.92 -7.54 -0.49
N LEU A 53 -2.63 -6.40 -0.51
CA LEU A 53 -2.88 -5.58 0.68
C LEU A 53 -3.76 -6.30 1.70
N THR A 54 -4.69 -7.14 1.26
CA THR A 54 -5.49 -7.99 2.16
C THR A 54 -4.61 -9.04 2.85
N ILE A 55 -3.77 -9.75 2.10
CA ILE A 55 -2.83 -10.73 2.65
C ILE A 55 -1.89 -10.05 3.65
N TYR A 56 -1.36 -8.87 3.30
CA TYR A 56 -0.44 -8.16 4.17
C TYR A 56 -1.12 -7.65 5.45
N LYS A 57 -2.35 -7.14 5.35
CA LYS A 57 -3.17 -6.77 6.50
C LYS A 57 -3.38 -7.93 7.46
N ASP A 58 -3.74 -9.10 6.94
CA ASP A 58 -3.95 -10.30 7.75
C ASP A 58 -2.65 -10.75 8.44
N LEU A 59 -1.51 -10.64 7.75
CA LEU A 59 -0.19 -10.89 8.33
C LEU A 59 0.12 -9.91 9.46
N CYS A 60 -0.07 -8.60 9.27
CA CYS A 60 0.14 -7.59 10.30
C CYS A 60 -0.72 -7.86 11.55
N GLN A 61 -2.01 -8.21 11.35
CA GLN A 61 -2.89 -8.60 12.45
C GLN A 61 -2.36 -9.82 13.21
N SER A 62 -1.87 -10.84 12.50
CA SER A 62 -1.33 -12.07 13.11
C SER A 62 -0.07 -11.80 13.95
N LEU A 63 0.68 -10.75 13.61
CA LEU A 63 1.90 -10.33 14.28
C LEU A 63 1.68 -9.24 15.35
N GLY A 64 0.45 -8.74 15.51
CA GLY A 64 0.15 -7.62 16.40
C GLY A 64 0.74 -6.28 15.94
N ILE A 65 0.99 -6.13 14.64
CA ILE A 65 1.51 -4.92 14.01
C ILE A 65 0.34 -4.09 13.49
N HIS A 66 0.42 -2.77 13.62
CA HIS A 66 -0.57 -1.86 13.07
C HIS A 66 -0.45 -1.76 11.55
N PHE A 67 -1.59 -1.83 10.84
CA PHE A 67 -1.70 -1.68 9.40
C PHE A 67 -3.11 -1.22 9.03
#